data_AF-A0AAU5QJ47-F1
#
_entry.id   AF-A0AAU5QJ47-F1
#
_cell.length_a   1.000
_cell.length_b   1.000
_cell.length_c   1.000
_cell.angle_alpha   90.00
_cell.angle_beta   90.00
_cell.angle_gamma   90.00
#
_symmetry.space_group_name_H-M   'P 1'
#
loop_
_entity.id
_entity.type
_entity.pdbx_description
1 polymer ?
#
loop_
_entity_poly.entity_id
_entity_poly.type
_entity_poly.pdbx_seq_one_letter_code
_entity_poly.pdbx_strand_id
1 'polypeptide(L)' 'MALGDRHQKKDVEAALKRAEAAGLKVTHDKNRHRWGWVICCPCAMKFRVHCTPQSQGSEAKKIDGFIKDHRGCA' A
#
# COMPACT_ATOMS: atom_id res chain seq x y z
N MET A 1 -16.51 18.82 1.43
CA MET A 1 -15.43 18.50 2.39
C MET A 1 -15.61 17.06 2.83
N ALA A 2 -14.71 16.13 2.44
CA ALA A 2 -14.94 14.69 2.62
C ALA A 2 -14.43 14.21 4.00
N LEU A 3 -15.37 13.82 4.86
CA LEU A 3 -15.16 13.30 6.22
C LEU A 3 -14.67 11.84 6.28
N GLY A 4 -14.21 11.26 5.15
CA GLY A 4 -13.73 9.86 5.08
C GLY A 4 -12.22 9.68 5.25
N ASP A 5 -11.43 10.75 5.18
CA ASP A 5 -9.98 10.70 4.92
C ASP A 5 -9.14 10.07 6.05
N ARG A 6 -9.51 10.29 7.33
CA ARG A 6 -8.68 9.87 8.47
C ARG A 6 -8.60 8.36 8.67
N HIS A 7 -9.65 7.61 8.36
CA HIS A 7 -9.64 6.16 8.53
C HIS A 7 -8.85 5.48 7.41
N GLN A 8 -9.03 5.96 6.19
CA GLN A 8 -8.36 5.47 4.98
C GLN A 8 -6.83 5.60 5.08
N LYS A 9 -6.39 6.75 5.57
CA LYS A 9 -5.00 7.08 5.83
C LYS A 9 -4.35 6.06 6.77
N LYS A 10 -5.04 5.73 7.87
CA LYS A 10 -4.57 4.73 8.85
C LYS A 10 -4.49 3.31 8.29
N ASP A 11 -5.50 2.85 7.54
CA ASP A 11 -5.49 1.48 6.99
C ASP A 11 -4.38 1.29 5.95
N VAL A 12 -4.16 2.30 5.09
CA VAL A 12 -3.07 2.29 4.12
C VAL A 12 -1.71 2.36 4.84
N GLU A 13 -1.54 3.23 5.84
CA GLU A 13 -0.31 3.26 6.66
C GLU A 13 -0.05 1.92 7.36
N ALA A 14 -1.08 1.29 7.92
CA ALA A 14 -0.95 -0.01 8.57
C ALA A 14 -0.59 -1.12 7.57
N ALA A 15 -1.13 -1.08 6.35
CA ALA A 15 -0.77 -2.01 5.28
C ALA A 15 0.66 -1.79 4.78
N LEU A 16 1.08 -0.54 4.62
CA LEU A 16 2.47 -0.18 4.25
C LEU A 16 3.46 -0.64 5.33
N LYS A 17 3.14 -0.42 6.61
CA LYS A 17 3.97 -0.90 7.72
C LYS A 17 4.07 -2.44 7.75
N ARG A 18 3.00 -3.15 7.39
CA ARG A 18 3.03 -4.62 7.20
C ARG A 18 3.91 -5.04 6.02
N ALA A 19 3.88 -4.30 4.91
CA ALA A 19 4.73 -4.56 3.76
C ALA A 19 6.22 -4.40 4.13
N GLU A 20 6.56 -3.31 4.82
CA GLU A 20 7.92 -3.06 5.29
C GLU A 20 8.40 -4.15 6.26
N ALA A 21 7.54 -4.58 7.20
CA ALA A 21 7.84 -5.68 8.12
C ALA A 21 8.02 -7.04 7.43
N ALA A 22 7.39 -7.24 6.27
CA ALA A 22 7.57 -8.43 5.43
C ALA A 22 8.79 -8.33 4.50
N GLY A 23 9.60 -7.27 4.60
CA GLY A 23 10.81 -7.08 3.79
C GLY A 23 10.55 -6.51 2.39
N LEU A 24 9.33 -6.04 2.12
CA LEU A 24 9.03 -5.33 0.87
C LEU A 24 9.51 -3.88 0.96
N LYS A 25 10.04 -3.37 -0.15
CA LYS A 25 10.53 -1.99 -0.22
C LYS A 25 9.37 -1.03 -0.45
N VAL A 26 9.03 -0.25 0.57
CA VAL A 26 8.03 0.80 0.47
C VAL A 26 8.71 2.11 0.10
N THR A 27 8.21 2.77 -0.94
CA THR A 27 8.63 4.12 -1.33
C THR A 27 7.47 5.06 -1.12
N HIS A 28 7.64 6.07 -0.27
CA HIS A 28 6.63 7.12 -0.10
C HIS A 28 6.91 8.23 -1.11
N ASP A 29 5.93 8.50 -1.96
CA ASP A 29 5.96 9.59 -2.90
C ASP A 29 5.06 10.70 -2.34
N LYS A 30 5.64 11.86 -1.99
CA LYS A 30 4.90 12.98 -1.39
C LYS A 30 4.01 13.74 -2.38
N ASN A 31 3.65 13.13 -3.51
CA ASN A 31 2.83 13.78 -4.51
C ASN A 31 1.36 13.75 -4.10
N ARG A 32 0.62 14.85 -4.30
CA ARG A 32 -0.73 15.05 -3.75
C ARG A 32 -1.78 14.03 -4.23
N HIS A 33 -1.44 13.17 -5.20
CA HIS A 33 -2.34 12.19 -5.81
C HIS A 33 -1.96 10.72 -5.52
N ARG A 34 -0.81 10.46 -4.91
CA ARG A 34 -0.34 9.09 -4.63
C ARG A 34 0.43 9.04 -3.32
N TRP A 35 0.31 7.95 -2.60
CA TRP A 35 1.10 7.71 -1.39
C TRP A 35 2.49 7.23 -1.73
N GLY A 36 2.63 6.44 -2.79
CA GLY A 36 3.88 5.76 -3.04
C GLY A 36 3.75 4.46 -3.82
N TRP A 37 4.78 3.63 -3.68
CA TRP A 37 4.87 2.31 -4.28
C TRP A 37 5.36 1.28 -3.29
N VAL A 38 4.76 0.10 -3.29
CA VAL A 38 5.26 -1.09 -2.61
C VAL A 38 5.96 -1.95 -3.65
N ILE A 39 7.23 -2.28 -3.43
CA ILE A 39 8.06 -3.01 -4.37
C ILE A 39 8.49 -4.32 -3.72
N CYS A 40 8.23 -5.43 -4.41
CA CYS A 40 8.75 -6.73 -4.03
C CYS A 40 10.11 -6.95 -4.69
N CYS A 41 11.15 -7.10 -3.87
CA CYS A 41 12.52 -7.31 -4.33
C CYS A 41 12.70 -8.64 -5.13
N PRO A 42 12.22 -9.81 -4.65
CA PRO A 42 12.41 -11.08 -5.36
C PRO A 42 11.61 -11.20 -6.65
N CYS A 43 10.43 -10.59 -6.73
CA CYS A 43 9.52 -10.75 -7.86
C CYS A 43 9.51 -9.52 -8.80
N ALA A 44 10.34 -8.49 -8.52
CA ALA A 44 10.44 -7.20 -9.23
C ALA A 44 9.10 -6.44 -9.46
N MET A 45 8.03 -6.90 -8.81
CA MET A 45 6.68 -6.36 -8.95
C MET A 45 6.52 -5.11 -8.09
N LYS A 46 5.90 -4.09 -8.66
CA LYS A 46 5.62 -2.81 -7.99
C LYS A 46 4.13 -2.52 -7.98
N PHE A 47 3.59 -2.27 -6.80
CA PHE A 47 2.21 -1.89 -6.59
C PHE A 47 2.12 -0.39 -6.31
N ARG A 48 1.37 0.35 -7.12
CA ARG A 48 1.14 1.79 -6.95
C ARG A 48 0.03 2.03 -5.94
N VAL A 49 0.27 2.88 -4.95
CA VAL A 49 -0.72 3.26 -3.94
C VAL A 49 -1.20 4.69 -4.19
N HIS A 50 -2.49 4.84 -4.51
CA HIS A 50 -3.12 6.14 -4.78
C HIS A 50 -3.61 6.82 -3.50
N CYS A 51 -3.57 8.16 -3.44
CA CYS A 51 -4.02 8.95 -2.28
C CYS A 51 -5.53 9.12 -2.23
N THR A 52 -6.16 9.10 -3.40
CA THR A 52 -7.61 9.04 -3.56
C THR A 52 -7.98 7.67 -4.11
N PRO A 53 -8.21 6.66 -3.25
CA PRO A 53 -8.80 5.42 -3.70
C PRO A 53 -10.23 5.72 -4.17
N GLN A 54 -10.56 5.41 -5.43
CA GLN A 54 -11.94 5.55 -5.95
C GLN A 54 -12.96 4.70 -5.16
N SER A 55 -12.50 3.70 -4.39
CA SER A 55 -13.34 2.88 -3.49
C SER A 55 -12.65 2.60 -2.15
N GLN A 56 -13.37 2.88 -1.06
CA GLN A 56 -12.90 3.04 0.33
C GLN A 56 -12.24 1.81 0.99
N GLY A 57 -12.45 0.59 0.48
CA GLY A 57 -11.95 -0.65 1.12
C GLY A 57 -11.09 -1.53 0.22
N SER A 58 -10.90 -1.15 -1.05
CA SER A 58 -10.26 -2.02 -2.03
C SER A 58 -8.74 -1.91 -2.01
N GLU A 59 -8.19 -0.71 -1.76
CA GLU A 59 -6.75 -0.49 -1.91
C GLU A 59 -5.93 -1.14 -0.78
N ALA A 60 -6.33 -0.97 0.48
CA ALA A 60 -5.66 -1.62 1.61
C ALA A 60 -5.76 -3.16 1.51
N LYS A 61 -6.91 -3.69 1.05
CA LYS A 61 -7.07 -5.13 0.77
C LYS A 61 -6.18 -5.61 -0.37
N LYS A 62 -5.99 -4.81 -1.42
CA LYS A 62 -5.05 -5.13 -2.51
C LYS A 62 -3.60 -5.14 -2.01
N ILE A 63 -3.22 -4.18 -1.16
CA ILE A 63 -1.89 -4.17 -0.54
C ILE A 63 -1.71 -5.41 0.36
N ASP A 64 -2.69 -5.73 1.21
CA ASP A 64 -2.62 -6.93 2.07
C ASP A 64 -2.58 -8.23 1.24
N GLY A 65 -3.34 -8.30 0.13
CA GLY A 65 -3.28 -9.40 -0.83
C GLY A 65 -1.91 -9.51 -1.51
N PHE A 66 -1.34 -8.39 -1.96
CA PHE A 66 0.01 -8.33 -2.52
C PHE A 66 1.06 -8.78 -1.50
N ILE A 67 0.97 -8.32 -0.26
CA ILE A 67 1.86 -8.77 0.82
C ILE A 67 1.70 -10.27 1.05
N LYS A 68 0.47 -10.79 1.13
CA LYS A 68 0.22 -12.24 1.34
C LYS A 68 0.77 -13.10 0.21
N ASP A 69 0.55 -12.70 -1.03
CA ASP A 69 1.05 -13.39 -2.23
C ASP A 69 2.59 -13.40 -2.24
N HIS A 70 3.21 -12.28 -1.86
CA HIS A 70 4.66 -12.13 -1.86
C HIS A 70 5.35 -12.51 -0.55
N ARG A 71 4.63 -12.81 0.53
CA ARG A 71 5.18 -13.27 1.83
C ARG A 71 5.87 -14.64 1.70
N GLY A 72 5.55 -15.40 0.65
CA GLY A 72 6.20 -16.66 0.28
C GLY A 72 7.14 -16.54 -0.93
N CYS A 73 7.43 -15.33 -1.42
CA CYS A 73 8.46 -15.09 -2.44
C CYS A 73 9.82 -15.08 -1.69
N ALA A 74 10.22 -16.21 -1.12
CA ALA A 74 11.47 -16.44 -0.41
C ALA A 74 12.03 -17.81 -0.79
#